data_AF-A0A535SDS1-F1
#
_entry.id   AF-A0A535SDS1-F1
#
_cell.length_a   1.000
_cell.length_b   1.000
_cell.length_c   1.000
_cell.angle_alpha   90.00
_cell.angle_beta   90.00
_cell.angle_gamma   90.00
#
_symmetry.space_group_name_H-M   'P 1'
#
loop_
_entity.id
_entity.type
_entity.pdbx_description
1 polymer ?
#
loop_
_entity_poly.entity_id
_entity_poly.type
_entity_poly.pdbx_seq_one_letter_code
_entity_poly.pdbx_strand_id
1 'polypeptide(L)' 'MSRAPAADVLVIGAGAAGAAICKRLSDKGARVTCLEQGDWVDRARMPKAHVDWEVRGRRFWAANPNVRRWSADYPVSS' A
#
# COMPACT_ATOMS: atom_id res chain seq x y z
N MET A 1 -0.51 20.74 -18.81
CA MET A 1 -0.15 20.14 -17.49
C MET A 1 1.19 20.74 -17.08
N SER A 2 1.29 21.34 -15.88
CA SER A 2 2.57 21.83 -15.35
C SER A 2 3.43 20.64 -14.91
N ARG A 3 4.75 20.67 -15.17
CA ARG A 3 5.66 19.62 -14.71
C ARG A 3 5.65 19.58 -13.19
N ALA A 4 5.40 18.41 -12.61
CA ALA A 4 5.57 18.24 -11.18
C ALA A 4 7.03 18.62 -10.79
N PRO A 5 7.25 19.23 -9.61
CA PRO A 5 8.60 19.44 -9.13
C PRO A 5 9.35 18.12 -9.10
N ALA A 6 10.61 18.11 -9.55
CA ALA A 6 11.41 16.90 -9.56
C ALA A 6 11.56 16.35 -8.14
N ALA A 7 11.28 15.05 -7.95
CA ALA A 7 11.53 14.39 -6.68
C ALA A 7 13.03 14.14 -6.50
N ASP A 8 13.51 14.17 -5.26
CA ASP A 8 14.87 13.76 -4.92
C ASP A 8 14.96 12.23 -4.81
N VAL A 9 13.85 11.60 -4.38
CA VAL A 9 13.72 10.14 -4.25
C VAL A 9 12.35 9.69 -4.75
N LEU A 10 12.34 8.66 -5.59
CA LEU A 10 11.14 7.93 -6.02
C LEU A 10 11.09 6.58 -5.31
N VAL A 11 10.00 6.34 -4.57
CA VAL A 11 9.72 5.05 -3.90
C VAL A 11 8.59 4.35 -4.63
N ILE A 12 8.78 3.08 -4.98
CA ILE A 12 7.78 2.24 -5.63
C ILE A 12 7.26 1.24 -4.60
N GLY A 13 6.00 1.38 -4.23
CA GLY A 13 5.30 0.60 -3.20
C GLY A 13 5.24 1.32 -1.84
N ALA A 14 4.02 1.48 -1.32
CA ALA A 14 3.70 2.04 0.00
C ALA A 14 3.48 0.95 1.07
N GLY A 15 4.08 -0.23 0.89
CA GLY A 15 4.15 -1.26 1.92
C GLY A 15 4.94 -0.82 3.15
N ALA A 16 5.08 -1.69 4.17
CA ALA A 16 5.69 -1.33 5.45
C ALA A 16 7.07 -0.65 5.32
N ALA A 17 7.96 -1.21 4.50
CA ALA A 17 9.28 -0.64 4.27
C ALA A 17 9.23 0.68 3.47
N GLY A 18 8.42 0.73 2.41
CA GLY A 18 8.23 1.91 1.57
C GLY A 18 7.69 3.10 2.36
N ALA A 19 6.66 2.88 3.17
CA ALA A 19 6.11 3.90 4.06
C ALA A 19 7.14 4.39 5.09
N ALA A 20 7.90 3.47 5.71
CA ALA A 20 8.93 3.82 6.69
C ALA A 20 10.05 4.67 6.08
N ILE A 21 10.54 4.32 4.89
CA ILE A 21 11.61 5.07 4.24
C ILE A 21 11.11 6.43 3.73
N CYS A 22 9.90 6.50 3.16
CA CYS A 22 9.26 7.75 2.78
C CYS A 22 9.18 8.73 3.95
N LYS A 23 8.72 8.26 5.12
CA LYS A 23 8.65 9.08 6.34
C LYS A 23 10.03 9.55 6.76
N ARG A 24 11.01 8.63 6.86
CA ARG A 24 12.36 8.95 7.35
C ARG A 24 13.09 9.96 6.47
N LEU A 25 12.92 9.88 5.15
CA LEU A 25 13.56 10.79 4.20
C LEU A 25 12.85 12.15 4.15
N SER A 26 11.51 12.15 4.17
CA SER A 26 10.73 13.38 4.21
C SER A 26 11.00 14.18 5.49
N ASP A 27 11.14 13.51 6.63
CA ASP A 27 11.51 14.14 7.91
C ASP A 27 12.91 14.80 7.87
N LYS A 28 13.76 14.38 6.95
CA LYS A 28 15.08 14.97 6.70
C LYS A 28 15.07 16.04 5.60
N GLY A 29 13.89 16.40 5.08
CA GLY A 29 13.71 17.45 4.08
C GLY A 29 13.84 17.02 2.63
N ALA A 30 13.95 15.71 2.33
CA ALA A 30 13.94 15.24 0.95
C ALA A 30 12.53 15.32 0.35
N ARG A 31 12.42 15.71 -0.93
CA ARG A 31 11.17 15.62 -1.70
C ARG A 31 10.99 14.19 -2.19
N VAL A 32 10.16 13.44 -1.48
CA VAL A 32 9.89 12.04 -1.79
C VAL A 32 8.56 11.90 -2.53
N THR A 33 8.59 11.22 -3.67
CA THR A 33 7.37 10.76 -4.35
C THR A 33 7.22 9.27 -4.13
N CYS A 34 6.08 8.83 -3.61
CA CYS A 34 5.73 7.42 -3.46
C CYS A 34 4.65 7.06 -4.47
N LEU A 35 4.87 6.02 -5.26
CA LEU A 35 3.86 5.45 -6.15
C LEU A 35 3.43 4.10 -5.61
N GLU A 36 2.13 3.93 -5.39
CA GLU A 36 1.52 2.67 -4.94
C GLU A 36 0.46 2.28 -5.97
N GLN A 37 0.42 0.99 -6.30
CA GLN A 37 -0.54 0.44 -7.27
C GLN A 37 -1.94 0.31 -6.67
N GLY A 38 -2.02 0.04 -5.36
CA GLY A 38 -3.26 -0.06 -4.61
C GLY A 38 -3.91 1.29 -4.35
N ASP A 39 -5.19 1.26 -4.02
CA ASP A 39 -5.95 2.44 -3.61
C ASP A 39 -5.72 2.75 -2.11
N TRP A 40 -6.18 3.90 -1.67
CA TRP A 40 -6.17 4.27 -0.26
C TRP A 40 -6.97 3.29 0.59
N VAL A 41 -6.33 2.81 1.67
CA VAL A 41 -6.97 1.88 2.62
C VAL A 41 -7.71 2.66 3.70
N ASP A 42 -9.04 2.62 3.65
CA ASP A 42 -9.89 3.09 4.74
C ASP A 42 -9.77 2.16 5.97
N ARG A 43 -9.44 2.75 7.12
CA ARG A 43 -9.30 2.04 8.40
C ARG A 43 -10.59 1.34 8.82
N ALA A 44 -11.76 1.89 8.49
CA ALA A 44 -13.05 1.27 8.79
C ALA A 44 -13.28 -0.04 7.99
N ARG A 45 -12.58 -0.22 6.87
CA ARG A 45 -12.66 -1.45 6.04
C ARG A 45 -11.70 -2.54 6.50
N MET A 46 -10.73 -2.22 7.35
CA MET A 46 -9.74 -3.20 7.82
C MET A 46 -10.43 -4.35 8.59
N PRO A 47 -9.97 -5.62 8.46
CA PRO A 47 -10.63 -6.75 9.09
C PRO A 47 -10.88 -6.57 10.58
N LYS A 48 -9.89 -6.04 11.32
CA LYS A 48 -9.95 -5.86 12.77
C LYS A 48 -10.98 -4.81 13.25
N ALA A 49 -11.59 -4.07 12.34
CA ALA A 49 -12.70 -3.18 12.67
C ALA A 49 -14.06 -3.92 12.76
N HIS A 50 -14.10 -5.23 12.47
CA HIS A 50 -15.33 -6.03 12.40
C HIS A 50 -15.24 -7.28 13.29
N VAL A 51 -16.38 -7.77 13.78
CA VAL A 51 -16.44 -8.96 14.64
C VAL A 51 -16.01 -10.24 13.91
N ASP A 52 -16.27 -10.32 12.61
CA ASP A 52 -15.92 -11.44 11.71
C ASP A 52 -14.51 -11.30 11.12
N TRP A 53 -13.60 -10.58 11.80
CA TRP A 53 -12.28 -10.22 11.29
C TRP A 53 -11.45 -11.43 10.79
N GLU A 54 -11.58 -12.59 11.43
CA GLU A 54 -10.84 -13.80 11.04
C GLU A 54 -11.25 -14.28 9.64
N VAL A 55 -12.55 -14.26 9.36
CA VAL A 55 -13.10 -14.65 8.06
C VAL A 55 -12.68 -13.64 7.00
N ARG A 56 -12.78 -12.34 7.30
CA ARG A 56 -12.36 -11.27 6.39
C ARG A 56 -10.86 -11.33 6.08
N GLY A 57 -10.03 -11.54 7.10
CA GLY A 57 -8.59 -11.68 6.98
C GLY A 57 -8.15 -12.87 6.12
N ARG A 58 -8.92 -13.97 6.16
CA ARG A 58 -8.62 -15.18 5.37
C ARG A 58 -9.22 -15.16 3.96
N ARG A 59 -10.13 -14.24 3.66
CA ARG A 59 -10.77 -14.10 2.34
C ARG A 59 -10.42 -12.77 1.68
N PHE A 60 -11.18 -11.71 1.99
CA PHE A 60 -11.10 -10.42 1.31
C PHE A 60 -9.78 -9.65 1.54
N TRP A 61 -9.04 -10.01 2.59
CA TRP A 61 -7.75 -9.41 2.96
C TRP A 61 -6.63 -10.47 3.06
N ALA A 62 -6.80 -11.61 2.39
CA ALA A 62 -5.82 -12.68 2.40
C ALA A 62 -4.43 -12.20 1.95
N ALA A 63 -3.38 -12.69 2.60
CA ALA A 63 -2.00 -12.39 2.19
C ALA A 63 -1.70 -12.88 0.77
N ASN A 64 -2.30 -14.01 0.37
CA ASN A 64 -2.21 -14.54 -0.98
C ASN A 64 -3.08 -13.70 -1.95
N PRO A 65 -2.47 -13.02 -2.95
CA PRO A 65 -3.21 -12.20 -3.91
C PRO A 65 -4.18 -13.02 -4.77
N ASN A 66 -3.89 -14.30 -5.02
CA ASN A 66 -4.80 -15.19 -5.76
C ASN A 66 -6.12 -15.46 -5.03
N VAL A 67 -6.14 -15.24 -3.71
CA VAL A 67 -7.32 -15.40 -2.86
C VAL A 67 -8.08 -14.08 -2.73
N ARG A 68 -7.40 -12.97 -2.36
CA ARG A 68 -8.08 -11.68 -2.13
C ARG A 68 -8.52 -10.98 -3.44
N ARG A 69 -7.78 -11.19 -4.54
CA ARG A 69 -8.09 -10.75 -5.92
C ARG A 69 -8.52 -9.29 -6.05
N TRP A 70 -7.76 -8.37 -5.46
CA TRP A 70 -8.00 -6.95 -5.66
C TRP A 70 -7.64 -6.52 -7.09
N SER A 71 -8.15 -5.37 -7.52
CA SER A 71 -7.85 -4.82 -8.85
C SER A 71 -6.35 -4.58 -9.09
N ALA A 72 -5.60 -4.29 -8.02
CA ALA A 72 -4.16 -4.08 -8.05
C ALA A 72 -3.34 -5.37 -7.83
N ASP A 73 -3.98 -6.54 -7.68
CA ASP A 73 -3.25 -7.80 -7.49
C ASP A 73 -2.81 -8.40 -8.82
N TYR A 74 -1.58 -8.92 -8.82
CA TYR A 74 -1.09 -9.80 -9.87
C TYR A 74 -1.23 -11.26 -9.44
N PRO A 75 -1.59 -12.18 -10.36
CA PRO A 75 -1.53 -13.60 -10.09
C PRO A 75 -0.10 -14.04 -9.76
N VAL A 76 0.06 -14.87 -8.72
CA VAL A 76 1.35 -15.45 -8.34
C VAL A 76 1.30 -16.97 -8.44
N SER A 77 2.30 -17.60 -9.02
CA SER A 77 2.49 -19.05 -8.88
C SER A 77 3.31 -19.33 -7.63
N SER A 78 2.95 -20.38 -6.90
CA SER A 78 3.73 -20.92 -5.77
C SER A 78 4.53 -22.13 -6.21
#